data_AF-A0A099PEJ6-F1
#
_entry.id   AF-A0A099PEJ6-F1
#
_cell.length_a   1.000
_cell.length_b   1.000
_cell.length_c   1.000
_cell.angle_alpha   90.00
_cell.angle_beta   90.00
_cell.angle_gamma   90.00
#
_symmetry.space_group_name_H-M   'P 1'
#
loop_
_entity.id
_entity.type
_entity.pdbx_description
1 polymer ?
#
loop_
_entity_poly.entity_id
_entity_poly.type
_entity_poly.pdbx_seq_one_letter_code
_entity_poly.pdbx_strand_id
1 'polypeptide(L)' 'MLLVLSAFFFWVWYERYLSIDFNELGRYYDPEAQLVYTDAGFVWCLPAFGFLLWATLLVLLRLWRRKANQCR' A
#
# COMPACT_ATOMS: atom_id res chain seq x y z
N MET A 1 13.85 -4.71 2.85
CA MET A 1 13.15 -5.24 1.66
C MET A 1 11.64 -5.07 1.75
N LEU A 2 10.94 -5.59 2.78
CA LEU A 2 9.48 -5.43 2.91
C LEU A 2 8.99 -3.97 2.93
N LEU A 3 9.70 -3.08 3.65
CA LEU A 3 9.36 -1.65 3.66
C LEU A 3 9.54 -0.99 2.28
N VAL A 4 10.55 -1.44 1.50
CA VAL A 4 10.78 -0.94 0.14
C VAL A 4 9.68 -1.41 -0.80
N LEU A 5 9.26 -2.68 -0.68
CA LEU A 5 8.12 -3.21 -1.44
C LEU A 5 6.83 -2.47 -1.06
N SER A 6 6.57 -2.26 0.23
CA SER A 6 5.44 -1.47 0.70
C SER A 6 5.45 -0.06 0.08
N ALA A 7 6.58 0.64 0.13
CA ALA A 7 6.72 1.97 -0.45
C ALA A 7 6.50 1.98 -1.98
N PHE A 8 7.02 0.98 -2.70
CA PHE A 8 6.79 0.83 -4.13
C PHE A 8 5.30 0.64 -4.46
N PHE A 9 4.61 -0.24 -3.75
CA PHE A 9 3.18 -0.44 -3.98
C PHE A 9 2.33 0.76 -3.52
N PHE A 10 2.76 1.50 -2.50
CA PHE A 10 2.16 2.78 -2.14
C PHE A 10 2.29 3.81 -3.26
N TRP A 11 3.46 3.92 -3.88
CA TRP A 11 3.66 4.77 -5.06
C TRP A 11 2.68 4.38 -6.17
N VAL A 12 2.64 3.10 -6.53
CA VAL A 12 1.74 2.61 -7.59
C VAL A 12 0.29 2.93 -7.25
N TRP A 13 -0.14 2.71 -6.01
CA TRP A 13 -1.49 3.06 -5.59
C TRP A 13 -1.76 4.57 -5.64
N TYR A 14 -0.76 5.40 -5.31
CA TYR A 14 -0.87 6.85 -5.43
C TYR A 14 -1.10 7.30 -6.88
N GLU A 15 -0.24 6.84 -7.79
CA GLU A 15 -0.33 7.16 -9.24
C GLU A 15 -1.62 6.64 -9.88
N ARG A 16 -2.09 5.46 -9.45
CA ARG A 16 -3.22 4.78 -10.12
C ARG A 16 -4.58 5.07 -9.49
N TYR A 17 -4.61 5.72 -8.33
CA TYR A 17 -5.86 5.92 -7.57
C TYR A 17 -5.88 7.24 -6.78
N LEU A 18 -4.94 7.48 -5.85
CA LEU A 18 -5.06 8.63 -4.94
C LEU A 18 -4.83 9.99 -5.59
N SER A 19 -4.07 10.04 -6.69
CA SER A 19 -3.82 11.26 -7.47
C SER A 19 -4.95 11.60 -8.44
N ILE A 20 -5.90 10.69 -8.65
CA ILE A 20 -6.97 10.81 -9.63
C ILE A 20 -8.21 11.40 -8.97
N ASP A 21 -8.79 12.41 -9.61
CA ASP A 21 -10.08 12.98 -9.21
C ASP A 21 -11.22 12.26 -9.93
N PHE A 22 -11.94 11.40 -9.20
CA PHE A 22 -13.07 10.65 -9.72
C PHE A 22 -14.36 11.47 -9.65
N ASN A 23 -15.20 11.35 -10.69
CA ASN A 23 -16.52 11.98 -10.67
C ASN A 23 -17.50 11.25 -9.71
N GLU A 24 -18.75 11.74 -9.62
CA GLU A 24 -19.81 11.16 -8.78
C GLU A 24 -20.13 9.69 -9.09
N LEU A 25 -19.78 9.20 -10.29
CA LEU A 25 -19.97 7.82 -10.72
C LEU A 25 -18.73 6.95 -10.45
N GLY A 26 -17.70 7.48 -9.78
CA GLY A 26 -16.45 6.78 -9.49
C GLY A 26 -15.59 6.53 -10.73
N ARG A 27 -15.70 7.39 -11.76
CA ARG A 27 -14.97 7.24 -13.03
C ARG A 27 -14.11 8.45 -13.32
N TYR A 28 -12.93 8.19 -13.87
CA TYR A 28 -12.06 9.20 -14.44
C TYR A 28 -11.68 8.76 -15.85
N TYR A 29 -11.87 9.64 -16.83
CA TYR A 29 -11.45 9.38 -18.20
C TYR A 29 -10.12 10.07 -18.46
N ASP A 30 -9.14 9.27 -18.87
CA ASP A 30 -7.83 9.73 -19.28
C ASP A 30 -7.82 9.87 -20.82
N PRO A 31 -7.80 11.11 -21.35
CA PRO A 31 -7.82 11.35 -22.77
C PRO A 31 -6.50 10.99 -23.47
N GLU A 32 -5.38 10.94 -22.76
CA GLU A 32 -4.07 10.61 -23.34
C GLU A 32 -3.95 9.09 -23.51
N ALA A 33 -4.30 8.34 -22.46
CA ALA A 33 -4.28 6.87 -22.51
C ALA A 33 -5.51 6.27 -23.20
N GLN A 34 -6.56 7.05 -23.45
CA GLN A 34 -7.87 6.58 -23.94
C GLN A 34 -8.47 5.50 -23.02
N LEU A 35 -8.27 5.62 -21.71
CA LEU A 35 -8.71 4.66 -20.70
C LEU A 35 -9.69 5.29 -19.72
N VAL A 36 -10.61 4.47 -19.21
CA VAL A 36 -11.47 4.84 -18.08
C VAL A 36 -10.94 4.14 -16.83
N TYR A 37 -10.53 4.92 -15.85
CA TYR A 37 -10.20 4.47 -14.51
C TYR A 37 -11.46 4.42 -13.66
N THR A 38 -11.53 3.42 -12.80
CA THR A 38 -12.64 3.22 -11.87
C THR A 38 -12.14 3.25 -10.43
N ASP A 39 -13.05 3.62 -9.53
CA ASP A 39 -12.81 3.64 -8.09
C ASP A 39 -12.44 2.25 -7.52
N ALA A 40 -12.72 1.16 -8.24
CA ALA A 40 -12.22 -0.17 -7.95
C ALA A 40 -10.68 -0.26 -7.93
N GLY A 41 -9.96 0.76 -8.42
CA GLY A 41 -8.51 0.90 -8.29
C GLY A 41 -7.99 0.94 -6.83
N PHE A 42 -8.85 1.05 -5.82
CA PHE A 42 -8.45 0.97 -4.42
C PHE A 42 -7.71 -0.33 -4.06
N VAL A 43 -7.92 -1.43 -4.81
CA VAL A 43 -7.34 -2.76 -4.55
C VAL A 43 -5.81 -2.75 -4.52
N TRP A 44 -5.17 -1.78 -5.19
CA TRP A 44 -3.72 -1.59 -5.14
C TRP A 44 -3.20 -1.23 -3.73
N CYS A 45 -4.08 -0.85 -2.80
CA CYS A 45 -3.73 -0.66 -1.39
C CYS A 45 -3.35 -1.97 -0.67
N LEU A 46 -3.90 -3.11 -1.10
CA LEU A 46 -3.71 -4.40 -0.44
C LEU A 46 -2.24 -4.82 -0.35
N PRO A 47 -1.45 -4.83 -1.45
CA PRO A 47 -0.03 -5.15 -1.35
C PRO A 47 0.73 -4.12 -0.51
N ALA A 48 0.41 -2.83 -0.63
CA ALA A 48 1.08 -1.76 0.10
C ALA A 48 0.94 -1.93 1.62
N PHE A 49 -0.28 -2.12 2.11
CA PHE A 49 -0.58 -2.37 3.51
C PHE A 49 -0.15 -3.76 3.97
N GLY A 50 -0.25 -4.77 3.11
CA GLY A 50 0.18 -6.14 3.43
C GLY A 50 1.69 -6.21 3.75
N PHE A 51 2.54 -5.61 2.92
CA PHE A 51 3.97 -5.56 3.19
C PHE A 51 4.33 -4.71 4.40
N LEU A 52 3.60 -3.60 4.63
CA LEU A 52 3.78 -2.75 5.81
C LEU A 52 3.47 -3.52 7.09
N LEU A 53 2.31 -4.19 7.12
CA LEU A 53 1.86 -5.02 8.24
C LEU A 53 2.85 -6.15 8.52
N TRP A 54 3.37 -6.80 7.48
CA TRP A 54 4.37 -7.85 7.67
C TRP A 54 5.66 -7.30 8.27
N ALA A 55 6.14 -6.15 7.77
CA ALA A 55 7.34 -5.50 8.29
C ALA A 55 7.17 -5.12 9.76
N THR A 56 6.03 -4.54 10.14
CA THR A 56 5.76 -4.14 11.54
C THR A 56 5.66 -5.36 12.45
N LEU A 57 4.98 -6.44 12.04
CA LEU A 57 4.92 -7.68 12.81
C LEU A 57 6.30 -8.28 13.06
N LEU A 58 7.17 -8.34 12.04
CA LEU A 58 8.54 -8.85 12.22
C LEU A 58 9.36 -8.00 13.19
N VAL A 59 9.22 -6.66 13.13
CA VAL A 59 9.92 -5.76 14.05
C VAL A 59 9.40 -5.97 15.48
N LEU A 60 8.08 -6.00 15.68
CA LEU A 60 7.47 -6.24 16.99
C LEU A 60 7.90 -7.58 17.57
N LEU A 61 7.88 -8.66 16.78
CA LEU A 61 8.32 -9.99 17.20
C LEU A 61 9.81 -9.99 17.59
N ARG A 62 10.67 -9.30 16.84
CA ARG A 62 12.09 -9.16 17.17
C ARG A 62 12.30 -8.41 18.47
N LEU A 63 11.58 -7.30 18.67
CA LEU A 63 11.66 -6.50 19.90
C LEU A 63 11.17 -7.31 21.11
N TRP A 64 10.09 -8.07 20.94
CA TRP A 64 9.55 -8.92 22.00
C TRP A 64 10.52 -10.03 22.39
N ARG A 65 11.11 -10.73 21.40
CA ARG A 65 12.15 -11.75 21.66
C ARG A 65 13.38 -11.17 22.35
N ARG A 66 13.82 -9.97 21.97
CA ARG A 66 14.95 -9.28 22.62
C ARG A 66 14.64 -8.99 24.09
N LYS A 67 13.44 -8.46 24.40
CA LYS A 67 13.01 -8.24 25.78
C LYS A 67 12.94 -9.55 26.58
N ALA A 68 12.35 -10.60 26.01
CA ALA A 68 12.27 -11.91 26.65
C ALA A 68 13.65 -12.50 26.98
N ASN A 69 14.63 -12.34 26.10
CA ASN A 69 16.00 -12.80 26.32
C ASN A 69 16.80 -11.94 27.31
N GLN A 70 16.42 -10.68 27.55
CA GLN A 70 17.07 -9.80 28.53
C GLN A 70 16.55 -10.01 29.96
N CYS A 71 15.37 -10.60 30.11
CA CYS A 71 14.78 -10.94 31.42
C CYS A 71 15.13 -12.35 31.91
N ARG A 72 15.93 -13.10 31.14
CA ARG A 72 16.41 -14.45 31.48
C ARG A 72 17.89 -14.39 31.82
#